data_AF-A0A0P7Y0M3-F1
#
_entry.id   AF-A0A0P7Y0M3-F1
#
_cell.length_a   1.000
_cell.length_b   1.000
_cell.length_c   1.000
_cell.angle_alpha   90.00
_cell.angle_beta   90.00
_cell.angle_gamma   90.00
#
_symmetry.space_group_name_H-M   'P 1'
#
loop_
_entity.id
_entity.type
_entity.pdbx_description
1 polymer ?
#
loop_
_entity_poly.entity_id
_entity_poly.type
_entity_poly.pdbx_seq_one_letter_code
_entity_poly.pdbx_strand_id
1 'polypeptide(L)' 'MCCDNCHSHVAMALNLMHYDSSTSWNMVNLCLLSFIHSKHISWVALLKTWLPFVLLCVVIVTATVVLSVR' A
#
# COMPACT_ATOMS: atom_id res chain seq x y z
N MET A 1 11.86 11.58 -13.21
CA MET A 1 10.51 12.02 -12.82
C MET A 1 9.95 11.10 -11.72
N CYS A 2 10.68 10.88 -10.61
CA CYS A 2 10.28 9.91 -9.59
C CYS A 2 9.92 10.54 -8.23
N CYS A 3 10.16 11.84 -8.03
CA CYS A 3 9.96 12.52 -6.75
C CYS A 3 8.92 13.65 -6.78
N ASP A 4 8.37 13.98 -7.95
CA ASP A 4 7.26 14.91 -8.15
C ASP A 4 6.24 14.30 -9.11
N ASN A 5 5.74 13.13 -8.72
CA ASN A 5 4.64 12.49 -9.43
C ASN A 5 3.32 13.21 -9.13
N CYS A 6 2.28 12.88 -9.88
CA CYS A 6 0.91 13.34 -9.62
C CYS A 6 0.48 13.15 -8.16
N HIS A 7 0.89 12.06 -7.50
CA HIS A 7 0.61 11.82 -6.09
C HIS A 7 1.33 12.81 -5.13
N SER A 8 2.52 13.29 -5.46
CA SER A 8 3.20 14.35 -4.67
C SER A 8 2.41 15.65 -4.70
N HIS A 9 1.92 16.00 -5.90
CA HIS A 9 1.11 17.20 -6.13
C HIS A 9 -0.25 17.14 -5.41
N VAL A 10 -0.92 15.98 -5.43
CA VAL A 10 -2.16 15.78 -4.67
C VAL A 10 -1.89 15.88 -3.17
N ALA A 11 -0.77 15.32 -2.67
CA ALA A 11 -0.41 15.41 -1.26
C ALA A 11 -0.17 16.87 -0.84
N MET A 12 0.57 17.63 -1.67
CA MET A 12 0.78 19.06 -1.47
C MET A 12 -0.54 19.83 -1.45
N ALA A 13 -1.46 19.57 -2.38
CA ALA A 13 -2.76 20.22 -2.41
C ALA A 13 -3.59 19.93 -1.15
N LEU A 14 -3.60 18.68 -0.67
CA LEU A 14 -4.27 18.32 0.59
C LEU A 14 -3.67 19.03 1.79
N ASN A 15 -2.33 19.16 1.83
CA ASN A 15 -1.63 19.89 2.89
C ASN A 15 -2.00 21.39 2.87
N LEU A 16 -2.05 22.01 1.69
CA LEU A 16 -2.46 23.41 1.53
C LEU A 16 -3.92 23.65 1.92
N MET A 17 -4.80 22.67 1.69
CA MET A 17 -6.21 22.75 2.08
C MET A 17 -6.47 22.42 3.55
N HIS A 18 -5.43 22.02 4.32
CA HIS A 18 -5.58 21.51 5.69
C HIS A 18 -6.63 20.40 5.77
N TYR A 19 -6.65 19.52 4.76
CA TYR A 19 -7.64 18.47 4.65
C TYR A 19 -7.56 17.53 5.85
N ASP A 20 -8.71 17.26 6.46
CA ASP A 20 -8.84 16.50 7.71
C ASP A 20 -8.03 17.08 8.89
N SER A 21 -7.89 18.41 8.93
CA SER A 21 -7.06 19.12 9.94
C SER A 21 -5.60 18.67 9.98
N SER A 22 -5.11 18.06 8.89
CA SER A 22 -3.74 17.58 8.74
C SER A 22 -3.00 18.29 7.62
N THR A 23 -1.71 18.54 7.84
CA THR A 23 -0.78 19.14 6.87
C THR A 23 0.41 18.22 6.57
N SER A 24 0.30 16.93 6.93
CA SER A 24 1.33 15.91 6.75
C SER A 24 0.95 14.80 5.77
N TRP A 25 0.07 15.10 4.81
CA TRP A 25 -0.24 14.23 3.69
C TRP A 25 1.01 13.95 2.85
N ASN A 26 1.20 12.67 2.51
CA ASN A 26 2.28 12.18 1.66
C ASN A 26 1.73 11.11 0.70
N MET A 27 2.57 10.61 -0.22
CA MET A 27 2.14 9.61 -1.22
C MET A 27 1.71 8.27 -0.59
N VAL A 28 2.26 7.89 0.57
CA VAL A 28 1.89 6.66 1.28
C VAL A 28 0.48 6.79 1.87
N ASN A 29 0.19 7.90 2.56
CA ASN A 29 -1.14 8.18 3.10
C ASN A 29 -2.19 8.25 1.98
N LEU A 30 -1.85 8.85 0.84
CA LEU A 30 -2.72 8.86 -0.34
C LEU A 30 -2.97 7.47 -0.90
N CYS A 31 -1.93 6.63 -0.98
CA CYS A 31 -2.05 5.25 -1.42
C CYS A 31 -2.98 4.46 -0.49
N LEU A 32 -2.80 4.58 0.82
CA LEU A 32 -3.65 3.94 1.83
C LEU A 32 -5.09 4.44 1.77
N LEU A 33 -5.29 5.76 1.69
CA LEU A 33 -6.61 6.37 1.57
C LEU A 33 -7.33 5.85 0.32
N SER A 34 -6.63 5.83 -0.82
CA SER A 34 -7.13 5.31 -2.08
C SER A 34 -7.46 3.83 -1.99
N PHE A 35 -6.63 3.04 -1.31
CA PHE A 35 -6.87 1.60 -1.15
C PHE A 35 -8.10 1.31 -0.28
N ILE A 36 -8.28 2.06 0.82
CA ILE A 36 -9.40 1.90 1.75
C ILE A 36 -10.72 2.42 1.14
N HIS A 37 -10.68 3.56 0.46
CA HIS A 37 -11.87 4.20 -0.12
C HIS A 37 -12.14 3.82 -1.57
N SER A 38 -11.37 2.91 -2.17
CA SER A 38 -11.61 2.50 -3.56
C SER A 38 -12.87 1.64 -3.66
N LYS A 39 -13.95 2.26 -4.13
CA LYS A 39 -15.22 1.60 -4.44
C LYS A 39 -15.11 0.50 -5.51
N HIS A 40 -14.06 0.54 -6.33
CA HIS A 40 -13.91 -0.33 -7.51
C HIS A 40 -13.01 -1.56 -7.28
N ILE A 41 -12.39 -1.70 -6.11
CA ILE A 41 -11.59 -2.89 -5.80
C ILE A 41 -12.51 -3.94 -5.19
N SER A 42 -12.82 -4.98 -5.97
CA SER A 42 -13.48 -6.16 -5.41
C SER A 42 -12.51 -6.91 -4.49
N TRP A 43 -13.00 -7.39 -3.36
CA TRP A 43 -12.27 -8.30 -2.47
C TRP A 43 -11.64 -9.47 -3.23
N VAL A 44 -12.31 -9.95 -4.28
CA VAL A 44 -11.81 -11.02 -5.16
C VAL A 44 -10.56 -10.58 -5.94
N ALA A 45 -10.53 -9.34 -6.44
CA ALA A 45 -9.37 -8.82 -7.16
C ALA A 45 -8.17 -8.62 -6.22
N LEU A 46 -8.42 -8.20 -4.98
CA LEU A 46 -7.41 -8.06 -3.94
C LEU A 46 -6.80 -9.43 -3.60
N LEU A 47 -7.64 -10.43 -3.29
CA LEU A 47 -7.19 -11.81 -3.08
C LEU A 47 -6.37 -12.32 -4.27
N LYS A 48 -6.89 -12.21 -5.50
CA LYS A 48 -6.20 -12.69 -6.69
C LYS A 48 -4.82 -12.05 -6.90
N THR A 49 -4.67 -10.78 -6.53
CA THR A 49 -3.41 -10.04 -6.68
C THR A 49 -2.39 -10.41 -5.60
N TRP A 50 -2.83 -10.53 -4.35
CA TRP A 50 -1.93 -10.72 -3.20
C TRP A 50 -1.66 -12.19 -2.84
N LEU A 51 -2.56 -13.11 -3.19
CA LEU A 51 -2.45 -14.54 -2.91
C LEU A 51 -1.12 -15.17 -3.39
N PRO A 52 -0.65 -14.99 -4.64
CA PRO A 52 0.59 -15.63 -5.08
C PRO A 52 1.82 -15.13 -4.30
N PHE A 53 1.84 -13.85 -3.93
CA PHE A 53 2.92 -13.28 -3.13
C PHE A 53 2.90 -13.83 -1.69
N VAL A 54 1.73 -13.84 -1.05
CA VAL A 54 1.59 -14.37 0.32
C VAL A 54 1.96 -15.85 0.39
N LEU A 55 1.52 -16.65 -0.58
CA LEU A 55 1.88 -18.07 -0.66
C LEU A 55 3.40 -18.27 -0.77
N LEU A 56 4.06 -17.49 -1.63
CA LEU A 56 5.52 -17.54 -1.78
C LEU A 56 6.22 -17.15 -0.47
N CYS A 57 5.77 -16.09 0.21
CA CYS A 57 6.32 -15.70 1.51
C CYS A 57 6.17 -16.81 2.55
N VAL A 58 5.01 -17.47 2.62
CA VAL A 58 4.78 -18.60 3.55
C VAL A 58 5.74 -19.75 3.27
N VAL A 59 5.93 -20.13 2.01
CA VAL A 59 6.88 -21.19 1.63
C VAL A 59 8.32 -20.83 2.02
N ILE A 60 8.75 -19.61 1.76
CA ILE A 60 10.10 -19.16 2.14
C ILE A 60 10.27 -19.17 3.65
N VAL A 61 9.34 -18.56 4.39
CA VAL A 61 9.41 -18.49 5.85
C VAL A 61 9.43 -19.90 6.45
N THR A 62 8.53 -20.79 6.03
CA THR A 62 8.52 -22.18 6.51
C THR A 62 9.81 -22.92 6.20
N ALA A 63 10.34 -22.81 4.97
CA ALA A 63 11.62 -23.40 4.61
C ALA A 63 12.77 -22.85 5.47
N THR A 64 12.85 -21.53 5.67
CA THR A 64 13.89 -20.92 6.51
C THR A 64 13.81 -21.37 7.96
N VAL A 65 12.60 -21.47 8.53
CA VAL A 65 12.40 -21.93 9.90
C VAL A 65 12.79 -23.40 10.02
N VAL A 66 12.36 -24.26 9.10
CA VAL A 66 12.72 -25.69 9.10
C VAL A 66 14.24 -25.89 8.96
N LEU A 67 14.91 -25.10 8.10
CA LEU A 67 16.36 -25.15 7.95
C LEU A 67 17.10 -24.59 9.16
N SER A 68 16.52 -23.64 9.89
CA SER A 68 17.13 -23.05 11.09
C SER A 68 17.00 -23.94 12.33
N VAL A 69 15.99 -24.82 12.34
CA VAL A 69 15.73 -25.78 13.43
C VAL A 69 16.48 -27.10 13.21
N ARG A 70 17.02 -27.33 12.00
CA ARG A 70 17.80 -28.52 11.63
C ARG A 70 19.30 -28.26 11.77
#